data_AF-A0A1M6WA92-F1
#
_entry.id   AF-A0A1M6WA92-F1
#
_cell.length_a   1.000
_cell.length_b   1.000
_cell.length_c   1.000
_cell.angle_alpha   90.00
_cell.angle_beta   90.00
_cell.angle_gamma   90.00
#
_symmetry.space_group_name_H-M   'P 1'
#
loop_
_entity.id
_entity.type
_entity.pdbx_description
1 polymer ?
#
loop_
_entity_poly.entity_id
_entity_poly.type
_entity_poly.pdbx_seq_one_letter_code
_entity_poly.pdbx_strand_id
1 'polypeptide(L)'
;MINYKLLTPGPLTTTDSVKRVMMEDHCTWDDDYKQITQKIRKELLEIAHASEANYTTVLMQGSGSFGVESVLTSVVGADQKLLIIANGAYGERMMSIADHAGLCYVPYRVEYDQIPSAEKVEELLAADNEITHVVMVHSETTSGILNDIAAVAAVAKAAGCTMIVDAMSSFGGVDIPVEELGIDFLVSSANKCIQGVPGFSFIICNRKKLEESEGKARSLSLDLFDQWKTMEKDGKWRFTSPTHTVLAFAQALEEFKEEGGVAARSKRYYENNRLLIRKMKAMGIRTYISEKNQGPIITTFLYPEHHNFSFVEMYEYIKERGYAIYPGKVTDADTFRIGNIGEIYEEDILKLADIFREFFDRMKTKTAVIFDWAGTAVDYGCFAPVKAFAQVFQNAGIEPTMEEIREPMGMLKWDHIKTMLNIPRIHALWVKQYGAEPVDADVDRLYQEFEPTLFGILDQYTQPNPYVLETVQELRERGIVIGSTTGYTDDMMKIVVEGAKAAGYAPDCWFSPDAVGSKGRPYPYMIYKNMEQLGVSSVDELVKVGDTISDIKEGKSAGVFTIGVLEGSSLIGLSKEEYEDLSDEEREQILGEAKAKYEEAGADAVIKDIRGLLEYV
;
A
#
# COMPACT_ATOMS: atom_id res chain seq x y z
N MET A 1 18.33 -10.70 -22.08
CA MET A 1 18.95 -10.24 -20.81
C MET A 1 17.87 -9.60 -19.97
N ILE A 2 17.89 -9.82 -18.65
CA ILE A 2 17.00 -9.13 -17.73
C ILE A 2 17.29 -7.63 -17.82
N ASN A 3 16.26 -6.82 -18.13
CA ASN A 3 16.40 -5.39 -18.45
C ASN A 3 15.60 -4.52 -17.48
N TYR A 4 15.69 -4.81 -16.18
CA TYR A 4 15.11 -3.96 -15.14
C TYR A 4 16.19 -3.34 -14.25
N LYS A 5 15.90 -2.14 -13.73
CA LYS A 5 16.73 -1.46 -12.74
C LYS A 5 16.32 -1.83 -11.31
N LEU A 6 17.28 -1.90 -10.41
CA LEU A 6 17.09 -2.27 -9.00
C LEU A 6 16.87 -1.02 -8.16
N LEU A 7 15.64 -0.82 -7.69
CA LEU A 7 15.28 0.20 -6.71
C LEU A 7 15.31 -0.39 -5.28
N THR A 8 16.37 -1.14 -5.01
CA THR A 8 16.60 -1.77 -3.70
C THR A 8 17.71 -1.01 -2.97
N PRO A 9 17.85 -1.12 -1.63
CA PRO A 9 18.98 -0.55 -0.93
C PRO A 9 20.29 -1.31 -1.19
N GLY A 10 20.33 -2.31 -2.09
CA GLY A 10 21.47 -3.14 -2.46
C GLY A 10 21.12 -4.64 -2.49
N PRO A 11 21.57 -5.41 -3.50
CA PRO A 11 22.46 -5.02 -4.60
C PRO A 11 21.80 -4.06 -5.60
N LEU A 12 22.63 -3.33 -6.35
CA LEU A 12 22.20 -2.22 -7.20
C LEU A 12 22.38 -2.56 -8.67
N THR A 13 21.69 -1.83 -9.54
CA THR A 13 22.07 -1.77 -10.96
C THR A 13 23.40 -1.05 -11.07
N THR A 14 24.37 -1.70 -11.71
CA THR A 14 25.70 -1.15 -12.01
C THR A 14 25.83 -0.84 -13.50
N THR A 15 26.82 -0.02 -13.85
CA THR A 15 27.20 0.27 -15.24
C THR A 15 27.72 -0.99 -15.95
N ASP A 16 27.83 -0.94 -17.27
CA ASP A 16 28.42 -2.06 -18.03
C ASP A 16 29.94 -2.11 -17.91
N SER A 17 30.61 -0.99 -17.66
CA SER A 17 32.05 -0.93 -17.36
C SER A 17 32.38 -1.70 -16.08
N VAL A 18 31.65 -1.48 -14.98
CA VAL A 18 31.80 -2.28 -13.74
C VAL A 18 31.59 -3.78 -13.99
N LYS A 19 30.64 -4.15 -14.86
CA LYS A 19 30.41 -5.56 -15.19
C LYS A 19 31.53 -6.16 -16.05
N ARG A 20 32.03 -5.39 -17.02
CA ARG A 20 32.98 -5.86 -18.04
C ARG A 20 34.33 -6.22 -17.45
N VAL A 21 34.82 -5.47 -16.46
CA VAL A 21 36.10 -5.78 -15.80
C VAL A 21 36.09 -7.13 -15.07
N MET A 22 34.91 -7.69 -14.77
CA MET A 22 34.79 -9.06 -14.22
C MET A 22 34.95 -10.16 -15.29
N MET A 23 35.25 -9.81 -16.54
CA MET A 23 35.62 -10.80 -17.55
C MET A 23 37.13 -11.09 -17.56
N GLU A 24 37.89 -10.45 -16.67
CA GLU A 24 39.33 -10.58 -16.54
C GLU A 24 39.69 -11.38 -15.27
N ASP A 25 40.50 -12.42 -15.45
CA ASP A 25 41.04 -13.22 -14.34
C ASP A 25 42.33 -12.59 -13.80
N HIS A 26 42.45 -12.53 -12.47
CA HIS A 26 43.68 -12.12 -11.78
C HIS A 26 44.16 -13.18 -10.79
N CYS A 27 45.47 -13.37 -10.69
CA CYS A 27 46.10 -14.20 -9.68
C CYS A 27 46.29 -13.41 -8.37
N THR A 28 45.89 -13.98 -7.23
CA THR A 28 45.98 -13.30 -5.93
C THR A 28 47.41 -13.06 -5.42
N TRP A 29 48.41 -13.66 -6.08
CA TRP A 29 49.82 -13.56 -5.71
C TRP A 29 50.59 -12.52 -6.53
N ASP A 30 50.00 -12.04 -7.63
CA ASP A 30 50.66 -11.12 -8.54
C ASP A 30 50.65 -9.69 -7.97
N ASP A 31 51.73 -8.95 -8.22
CA ASP A 31 51.93 -7.62 -7.64
C ASP A 31 50.92 -6.59 -8.17
N ASP A 32 50.49 -6.73 -9.43
CA ASP A 32 49.49 -5.85 -10.04
C ASP A 32 48.13 -5.90 -9.31
N TYR A 33 47.64 -7.10 -9.00
CA TYR A 33 46.41 -7.30 -8.22
C TYR A 33 46.54 -6.78 -6.80
N LYS A 34 47.69 -7.03 -6.17
CA LYS A 34 48.02 -6.51 -4.84
C LYS A 34 48.05 -4.98 -4.80
N GLN A 35 48.59 -4.33 -5.83
CA GLN A 35 48.56 -2.87 -5.96
C GLN A 35 47.14 -2.33 -6.15
N ILE A 36 46.25 -3.04 -6.87
CA ILE A 36 44.82 -2.67 -6.96
C ILE A 36 44.19 -2.68 -5.55
N THR A 37 44.50 -3.70 -4.74
CA THR A 37 44.01 -3.76 -3.35
C THR A 37 44.54 -2.57 -2.52
N GLN A 38 45.82 -2.23 -2.60
CA GLN A 38 46.37 -1.07 -1.87
C GLN A 38 45.75 0.26 -2.34
N LYS A 39 45.55 0.42 -3.65
CA LYS A 39 44.89 1.59 -4.22
C LYS A 39 43.47 1.76 -3.66
N ILE A 40 42.67 0.69 -3.67
CA ILE A 40 41.32 0.70 -3.07
C ILE A 40 41.37 1.15 -1.61
N ARG A 41 42.29 0.60 -0.82
CA ARG A 41 42.40 0.92 0.61
C ARG A 41 42.70 2.39 0.85
N LYS A 42 43.59 2.97 0.07
CA LYS A 42 43.94 4.40 0.13
C LYS A 42 42.78 5.29 -0.28
N GLU A 43 42.13 5.01 -1.40
CA GLU A 43 41.02 5.82 -1.91
C GLU A 43 39.83 5.81 -0.95
N LEU A 44 39.58 4.68 -0.28
CA LEU A 44 38.56 4.60 0.76
C LEU A 44 38.87 5.49 1.97
N LEU A 45 40.14 5.69 2.32
CA LEU A 45 40.54 6.65 3.36
C LEU A 45 40.32 8.10 2.91
N GLU A 46 40.63 8.41 1.65
CA GLU A 46 40.38 9.73 1.07
C GLU A 46 38.88 10.08 1.10
N ILE A 47 38.02 9.12 0.74
CA ILE A 47 36.55 9.29 0.82
C ILE A 47 36.07 9.47 2.27
N ALA A 48 36.75 8.85 3.23
CA ALA A 48 36.43 8.93 4.65
C ALA A 48 36.99 10.19 5.35
N HIS A 49 37.69 11.07 4.64
CA HIS A 49 38.45 12.19 5.21
C HIS A 49 39.42 11.74 6.31
N ALA A 50 40.08 10.59 6.11
CA ALA A 50 40.96 9.98 7.09
C ALA A 50 42.40 9.91 6.56
N SER A 51 43.35 10.28 7.41
CA SER A 51 44.78 10.25 7.08
C SER A 51 45.34 8.83 7.16
N GLU A 52 46.23 8.48 6.22
CA GLU A 52 46.94 7.19 6.24
C GLU A 52 47.83 7.00 7.50
N ALA A 53 48.20 8.11 8.16
CA ALA A 53 49.00 8.09 9.38
C ALA A 53 48.20 7.56 10.58
N ASN A 54 46.91 7.90 10.68
CA ASN A 54 46.07 7.57 11.82
C ASN A 54 45.09 6.43 11.52
N TYR A 55 44.77 6.22 10.25
CA TYR A 55 43.78 5.25 9.80
C TYR A 55 44.35 4.27 8.75
N THR A 56 43.66 3.14 8.61
CA THR A 56 43.87 2.14 7.57
C THR A 56 42.53 1.57 7.13
N THR A 57 42.50 0.95 5.97
CA THR A 57 41.31 0.24 5.47
C THR A 57 41.58 -1.26 5.47
N VAL A 58 40.61 -2.06 5.90
CA VAL A 58 40.68 -3.52 5.84
C VAL A 58 39.56 -4.04 4.94
N LEU A 59 39.90 -4.82 3.91
CA LEU A 59 38.89 -5.47 3.07
C LEU A 59 38.60 -6.86 3.64
N MET A 60 37.34 -7.15 3.92
CA MET A 60 36.88 -8.37 4.59
C MET A 60 35.91 -9.13 3.68
N GLN A 61 36.21 -10.41 3.44
CA GLN A 61 35.44 -11.24 2.51
C GLN A 61 34.02 -11.50 3.02
N GLY A 62 33.05 -11.51 2.09
CA GLY A 62 31.64 -11.76 2.40
C GLY A 62 30.77 -10.50 2.42
N SER A 63 29.54 -10.67 2.89
CA SER A 63 28.56 -9.58 2.88
C SER A 63 28.90 -8.48 3.89
N GLY A 64 28.19 -7.34 3.81
CA GLY A 64 28.31 -6.27 4.80
C GLY A 64 28.17 -6.72 6.26
N SER A 65 27.28 -7.69 6.54
CA SER A 65 27.10 -8.21 7.90
C SER A 65 28.31 -9.01 8.40
N PHE A 66 29.13 -9.56 7.50
CA PHE A 66 30.38 -10.23 7.89
C PHE A 66 31.42 -9.20 8.32
N GLY A 67 31.41 -8.00 7.72
CA GLY A 67 32.23 -6.88 8.17
C GLY A 67 31.83 -6.39 9.56
N VAL A 68 30.53 -6.25 9.82
CA VAL A 68 30.01 -5.87 11.16
C VAL A 68 30.38 -6.92 12.20
N GLU A 69 30.16 -8.20 11.89
CA GLU A 69 30.53 -9.31 12.76
C GLU A 69 32.05 -9.39 12.98
N SER A 70 32.86 -9.16 11.94
CA SER A 70 34.31 -9.11 12.04
C SER A 70 34.76 -8.03 13.02
N VAL A 71 34.20 -6.81 12.94
CA VAL A 71 34.53 -5.75 13.90
C VAL A 71 34.11 -6.17 15.31
N LEU A 72 32.83 -6.49 15.52
CA LEU A 72 32.31 -6.79 16.87
C LEU A 72 33.06 -7.96 17.54
N THR A 73 33.39 -8.99 16.77
CA THR A 73 34.07 -10.18 17.29
C THR A 73 35.59 -10.06 17.36
N SER A 74 36.19 -9.02 16.76
CA SER A 74 37.63 -8.76 16.80
C SER A 74 38.04 -7.66 17.76
N VAL A 75 37.23 -6.61 17.94
CA VAL A 75 37.66 -5.42 18.71
C VAL A 75 37.22 -5.46 20.17
N VAL A 76 36.16 -6.19 20.48
CA VAL A 76 35.55 -6.29 21.81
C VAL A 76 36.11 -7.50 22.57
N GLY A 77 36.89 -7.23 23.61
CA GLY A 77 37.47 -8.22 24.52
C GLY A 77 36.42 -8.97 25.35
N ALA A 78 36.84 -10.06 26.00
CA ALA A 78 35.95 -10.90 26.82
C ALA A 78 35.42 -10.18 28.07
N ASP A 79 36.14 -9.19 28.56
CA ASP A 79 35.85 -8.33 29.71
C ASP A 79 35.30 -6.95 29.30
N GLN A 80 35.02 -6.75 28.01
CA GLN A 80 34.55 -5.48 27.47
C GLN A 80 33.05 -5.54 27.15
N LYS A 81 32.35 -4.42 27.38
CA LYS A 81 30.90 -4.30 27.19
C LYS A 81 30.55 -3.28 26.09
N LEU A 82 29.58 -3.65 25.24
CA LEU A 82 29.02 -2.82 24.16
C LEU A 82 27.75 -2.08 24.62
N LEU A 83 27.53 -0.87 24.12
CA LEU A 83 26.23 -0.24 24.02
C LEU A 83 25.75 -0.33 22.57
N ILE A 84 24.69 -1.09 22.32
CA ILE A 84 24.14 -1.28 20.97
C ILE A 84 22.88 -0.42 20.80
N ILE A 85 22.96 0.55 19.90
CA ILE A 85 21.86 1.46 19.58
C ILE A 85 21.07 0.90 18.39
N ALA A 86 19.77 0.68 18.57
CA ALA A 86 18.90 0.08 17.57
C ALA A 86 17.59 0.85 17.38
N ASN A 87 17.36 1.34 16.16
CA ASN A 87 16.06 1.86 15.69
C ASN A 87 15.62 1.16 14.39
N GLY A 88 16.01 -0.11 14.23
CA GLY A 88 15.70 -0.90 13.06
C GLY A 88 16.42 -2.23 13.03
N ALA A 89 16.21 -2.96 11.93
CA ALA A 89 16.61 -4.36 11.81
C ALA A 89 18.13 -4.61 11.83
N TYR A 90 18.97 -3.59 11.56
CA TYR A 90 20.42 -3.78 11.55
C TYR A 90 21.03 -3.67 12.95
N GLY A 91 20.49 -2.80 13.81
CA GLY A 91 20.83 -2.80 15.24
C GLY A 91 20.40 -4.10 15.93
N GLU A 92 19.20 -4.61 15.62
CA GLU A 92 18.76 -5.94 16.10
C GLU A 92 19.71 -7.06 15.64
N ARG A 93 20.20 -6.99 14.39
CA ARG A 93 21.20 -7.95 13.90
C ARG A 93 22.52 -7.88 14.67
N MET A 94 22.98 -6.69 15.07
CA MET A 94 24.17 -6.54 15.90
C MET A 94 24.00 -7.20 17.27
N MET A 95 22.80 -7.11 17.87
CA MET A 95 22.48 -7.82 19.11
C MET A 95 22.50 -9.33 18.90
N SER A 96 21.90 -9.84 17.81
CA SER A 96 21.99 -11.26 17.47
C SER A 96 23.45 -11.73 17.29
N ILE A 97 24.31 -10.91 16.66
CA ILE A 97 25.75 -11.21 16.54
C ILE A 97 26.39 -11.27 17.93
N ALA A 98 26.11 -10.30 18.79
CA ALA A 98 26.64 -10.25 20.15
C ALA A 98 26.23 -11.48 20.97
N ASP A 99 24.97 -11.91 20.89
CA ASP A 99 24.46 -13.12 21.53
C ASP A 99 25.20 -14.38 21.05
N HIS A 100 25.31 -14.57 19.73
CA HIS A 100 26.00 -15.74 19.16
C HIS A 100 27.48 -15.76 19.50
N ALA A 101 28.12 -14.60 19.54
CA ALA A 101 29.52 -14.46 19.86
C ALA A 101 29.81 -14.51 21.36
N GLY A 102 28.80 -14.40 22.23
CA GLY A 102 28.96 -14.28 23.68
C GLY A 102 29.64 -12.98 24.10
N LEU A 103 29.25 -11.86 23.47
CA LEU A 103 29.70 -10.50 23.81
C LEU A 103 28.75 -9.88 24.84
N CYS A 104 29.31 -9.19 25.84
CA CYS A 104 28.49 -8.45 26.80
C CYS A 104 27.97 -7.16 26.15
N TYR A 105 26.67 -6.88 26.25
CA TYR A 105 26.11 -5.63 25.73
C TYR A 105 24.90 -5.11 26.52
N VAL A 106 24.66 -3.81 26.40
CA VAL A 106 23.45 -3.11 26.84
C VAL A 106 22.67 -2.66 25.61
N PRO A 107 21.40 -3.03 25.45
CA PRO A 107 20.57 -2.55 24.35
C PRO A 107 20.00 -1.16 24.63
N TYR A 108 20.12 -0.24 23.68
CA TYR A 108 19.31 0.98 23.61
C TYR A 108 18.40 0.91 22.39
N ARG A 109 17.15 0.53 22.61
CA ARG A 109 16.12 0.42 21.57
C ARG A 109 15.27 1.68 21.48
N VAL A 110 14.97 2.08 20.26
CA VAL A 110 14.13 3.20 19.90
C VAL A 110 13.17 2.75 18.80
N GLU A 111 11.97 3.31 18.76
CA GLU A 111 10.98 2.99 17.72
C GLU A 111 11.53 3.28 16.32
N TYR A 112 11.09 2.52 15.33
CA TYR A 112 11.69 2.54 13.98
C TYR A 112 11.46 3.83 13.21
N ASP A 113 10.51 4.66 13.65
CA ASP A 113 10.22 5.99 13.12
C ASP A 113 10.91 7.12 13.88
N GLN A 114 11.74 6.79 14.88
CA GLN A 114 12.45 7.74 15.74
C GLN A 114 13.97 7.67 15.59
N ILE A 115 14.62 8.83 15.80
CA ILE A 115 16.08 8.96 15.80
C ILE A 115 16.58 8.77 17.25
N PRO A 116 17.60 7.93 17.50
CA PRO A 116 18.20 7.78 18.82
C PRO A 116 18.77 9.09 19.37
N SER A 117 18.61 9.32 20.68
CA SER A 117 19.09 10.54 21.33
C SER A 117 20.52 10.39 21.85
N ALA A 118 21.39 11.34 21.51
CA ALA A 118 22.75 11.42 22.07
C ALA A 118 22.74 11.71 23.59
N GLU A 119 21.78 12.50 24.08
CA GLU A 119 21.60 12.74 25.52
C GLU A 119 21.30 11.43 26.25
N LYS A 120 20.46 10.57 25.64
CA LYS A 120 20.16 9.26 26.23
C LYS A 120 21.37 8.34 26.25
N VAL A 121 22.22 8.41 25.23
CA VAL A 121 23.51 7.69 25.20
C VAL A 121 24.41 8.18 26.34
N GLU A 122 24.50 9.49 26.56
CA GLU A 122 25.29 10.07 27.66
C GLU A 122 24.81 9.57 29.03
N GLU A 123 23.49 9.57 29.27
CA GLU A 123 22.90 9.02 30.50
C GLU A 123 23.28 7.55 30.72
N LEU A 124 23.23 6.72 29.66
CA LEU A 124 23.55 5.30 29.76
C LEU A 124 25.03 5.06 30.07
N LEU A 125 25.92 5.83 29.44
CA LEU A 125 27.38 5.75 29.69
C LEU A 125 27.74 6.27 31.09
N ALA A 126 27.05 7.29 31.60
CA ALA A 126 27.24 7.77 32.96
C ALA A 126 26.74 6.76 34.02
N ALA A 127 25.72 5.97 33.69
CA ALA A 127 25.14 4.98 34.58
C ALA A 127 25.92 3.65 34.62
N ASP A 128 26.63 3.28 33.54
CA ASP A 128 27.40 2.03 33.44
C ASP A 128 28.80 2.30 32.88
N ASN A 129 29.78 2.43 33.79
CA ASN A 129 31.17 2.66 33.46
C ASN A 129 31.92 1.43 32.91
N GLU A 130 31.27 0.26 32.85
CA GLU A 130 31.83 -0.93 32.20
C GLU A 130 31.62 -0.91 30.68
N ILE A 131 30.75 -0.02 30.17
CA ILE A 131 30.59 0.19 28.72
C ILE A 131 31.89 0.78 28.16
N THR A 132 32.45 0.09 27.18
CA THR A 132 33.74 0.44 26.55
C THR A 132 33.60 0.75 25.06
N HIS A 133 32.47 0.36 24.46
CA HIS A 133 32.21 0.48 23.03
C HIS A 133 30.79 0.98 22.80
N VAL A 134 30.60 1.89 21.86
CA VAL A 134 29.28 2.33 21.39
C VAL A 134 29.16 1.95 19.92
N VAL A 135 28.06 1.29 19.54
CA VAL A 135 27.79 0.91 18.15
C VAL A 135 26.42 1.38 17.69
N MET A 136 26.37 1.95 16.49
CA MET A 136 25.12 2.40 15.86
C MET A 136 25.14 2.27 14.33
N VAL A 137 23.95 2.28 13.74
CA VAL A 137 23.73 2.33 12.30
C VAL A 137 23.57 3.77 11.86
N HIS A 138 24.27 4.20 10.80
CA HIS A 138 24.15 5.56 10.26
C HIS A 138 22.87 5.72 9.41
N SER A 139 22.65 4.84 8.43
CA SER A 139 21.45 4.88 7.57
C SER A 139 20.61 3.62 7.78
N GLU A 140 19.49 3.78 8.48
CA GLU A 140 18.58 2.69 8.81
C GLU A 140 17.58 2.49 7.66
N THR A 141 17.94 1.61 6.72
CA THR A 141 17.14 1.35 5.49
C THR A 141 15.81 0.61 5.74
N THR A 142 15.52 0.24 6.99
CA THR A 142 14.20 -0.26 7.39
C THR A 142 13.15 0.85 7.30
N SER A 143 13.45 2.03 7.84
CA SER A 143 12.53 3.19 7.87
C SER A 143 12.94 4.33 6.93
N GLY A 144 14.20 4.38 6.50
CA GLY A 144 14.76 5.48 5.70
C GLY A 144 15.42 6.58 6.55
N ILE A 145 15.56 6.38 7.86
CA ILE A 145 16.20 7.35 8.76
C ILE A 145 17.71 7.43 8.51
N LEU A 146 18.24 8.65 8.59
CA LEU A 146 19.67 8.91 8.74
C LEU A 146 19.92 9.39 10.18
N ASN A 147 20.59 8.56 10.98
CA ASN A 147 20.85 8.81 12.40
C ASN A 147 22.00 9.83 12.57
N ASP A 148 21.94 10.62 13.64
CA ASP A 148 22.98 11.61 13.95
C ASP A 148 24.21 10.96 14.60
N ILE A 149 25.08 10.40 13.76
CA ILE A 149 26.33 9.77 14.22
C ILE A 149 27.31 10.78 14.83
N ALA A 150 27.24 12.07 14.46
CA ALA A 150 28.17 13.08 14.94
C ALA A 150 27.90 13.41 16.41
N ALA A 151 26.63 13.59 16.78
CA ALA A 151 26.23 13.82 18.17
C ALA A 151 26.59 12.63 19.08
N VAL A 152 26.32 11.40 18.62
CA VAL A 152 26.65 10.19 19.39
C VAL A 152 28.16 9.98 19.51
N ALA A 153 28.92 10.20 18.43
CA ALA A 153 30.38 10.08 18.46
C ALA A 153 31.02 11.08 19.45
N ALA A 154 30.51 12.30 19.54
CA ALA A 154 30.98 13.29 20.51
C ALA A 154 30.81 12.81 21.96
N VAL A 155 29.64 12.23 22.28
CA VAL A 155 29.36 11.66 23.60
C VAL A 155 30.23 10.44 23.90
N ALA A 156 30.36 9.51 22.94
CA ALA A 156 31.20 8.33 23.09
C ALA A 156 32.68 8.71 23.33
N LYS A 157 33.18 9.69 22.58
CA LYS A 157 34.55 10.23 22.74
C LYS A 157 34.76 10.89 24.09
N ALA A 158 33.79 11.68 24.58
CA ALA A 158 33.86 12.30 25.90
C ALA A 158 33.91 11.24 27.03
N ALA A 159 33.22 10.12 26.86
CA ALA A 159 33.25 8.98 27.76
C ALA A 159 34.47 8.06 27.59
N GLY A 160 35.35 8.31 26.61
CA GLY A 160 36.49 7.45 26.30
C GLY A 160 36.14 6.10 25.69
N CYS A 161 34.91 5.94 25.20
CA CYS A 161 34.42 4.73 24.55
C CYS A 161 34.91 4.64 23.10
N THR A 162 35.10 3.41 22.62
CA THR A 162 35.38 3.17 21.21
C THR A 162 34.11 3.26 20.37
N MET A 163 34.15 4.05 19.29
CA MET A 163 32.99 4.32 18.45
C MET A 163 32.98 3.45 17.20
N ILE A 164 31.93 2.64 17.03
CA ILE A 164 31.73 1.75 15.88
C ILE A 164 30.48 2.21 15.10
N VAL A 165 30.62 2.43 13.80
CA VAL A 165 29.52 2.88 12.93
C VAL A 165 29.31 1.89 11.79
N ASP A 166 28.10 1.35 11.70
CA ASP A 166 27.61 0.70 10.47
C ASP A 166 27.14 1.78 9.50
N ALA A 167 27.94 2.02 8.46
CA ALA A 167 27.67 2.96 7.38
C ALA A 167 27.38 2.21 6.06
N MET A 168 26.79 1.00 6.14
CA MET A 168 26.59 0.11 5.00
C MET A 168 25.94 0.79 3.81
N SER A 169 24.86 1.51 4.05
CA SER A 169 24.05 2.15 3.00
C SER A 169 24.33 3.64 2.83
N SER A 170 25.18 4.25 3.66
CA SER A 170 25.48 5.69 3.61
C SER A 170 26.85 6.02 3.02
N PHE A 171 27.88 5.20 3.28
CA PHE A 171 29.26 5.54 2.88
C PHE A 171 29.40 5.69 1.36
N GLY A 172 29.90 6.83 0.89
CA GLY A 172 29.99 7.19 -0.53
C GLY A 172 28.73 7.86 -1.10
N GLY A 173 27.59 7.78 -0.41
CA GLY A 173 26.35 8.51 -0.75
C GLY A 173 26.03 9.66 0.20
N VAL A 174 26.66 9.68 1.37
CA VAL A 174 26.58 10.72 2.40
C VAL A 174 28.00 11.01 2.88
N ASP A 175 28.31 12.27 3.11
CA ASP A 175 29.62 12.70 3.58
C ASP A 175 29.83 12.31 5.05
N ILE A 176 30.96 11.67 5.35
CA ILE A 176 31.27 11.15 6.69
C ILE A 176 32.74 11.45 6.99
N PRO A 177 33.05 12.55 7.70
CA PRO A 177 34.42 12.88 8.07
C PRO A 177 34.87 12.02 9.28
N VAL A 178 35.31 10.78 9.00
CA VAL A 178 35.60 9.73 9.99
C VAL A 178 36.59 10.19 11.05
N GLU A 179 37.71 10.78 10.62
CA GLU A 179 38.77 11.21 11.52
C GLU A 179 38.34 12.39 12.41
N GLU A 180 37.62 13.37 11.83
CA GLU A 180 37.11 14.53 12.56
C GLU A 180 36.11 14.12 13.66
N LEU A 181 35.17 13.23 13.30
CA LEU A 181 34.16 12.73 14.23
C LEU A 181 34.73 11.79 15.29
N GLY A 182 35.95 11.27 15.10
CA GLY A 182 36.57 10.31 16.00
C GLY A 182 35.90 8.94 15.96
N ILE A 183 35.45 8.51 14.78
CA ILE A 183 34.90 7.17 14.57
C ILE A 183 36.07 6.18 14.48
N ASP A 184 36.15 5.21 15.39
CA ASP A 184 37.26 4.27 15.43
C ASP A 184 37.14 3.16 14.38
N PHE A 185 35.92 2.68 14.14
CA PHE A 185 35.64 1.65 13.14
C PHE A 185 34.38 2.02 12.35
N LEU A 186 34.51 2.26 11.05
CA LEU A 186 33.39 2.45 10.14
C LEU A 186 33.29 1.27 9.18
N VAL A 187 32.13 0.60 9.13
CA VAL A 187 31.90 -0.58 8.28
C VAL A 187 31.01 -0.23 7.09
N SER A 188 31.40 -0.66 5.89
CA SER A 188 30.53 -0.63 4.70
C SER A 188 30.82 -1.79 3.74
N SER A 189 30.28 -1.75 2.52
CA SER A 189 30.43 -2.83 1.53
C SER A 189 30.53 -2.36 0.09
N ALA A 190 31.06 -3.25 -0.75
CA ALA A 190 31.33 -2.96 -2.15
C ALA A 190 30.09 -2.59 -2.97
N ASN A 191 28.92 -3.08 -2.59
CA ASN A 191 27.72 -3.13 -3.43
C ASN A 191 26.60 -2.16 -3.05
N LYS A 192 27.00 -1.02 -2.47
CA LYS A 192 26.10 0.04 -1.99
C LYS A 192 26.44 1.33 -2.72
N CYS A 193 26.60 2.45 -2.04
CA CYS A 193 26.73 3.77 -2.70
C CYS A 193 28.01 3.97 -3.51
N ILE A 194 29.03 3.10 -3.39
CA ILE A 194 30.17 3.10 -4.32
C ILE A 194 29.81 2.48 -5.68
N GLN A 195 28.74 1.68 -5.75
CA GLN A 195 28.21 1.04 -6.96
C GLN A 195 29.06 -0.10 -7.53
N GLY A 196 29.83 -0.80 -6.69
CA GLY A 196 30.43 -2.08 -7.04
C GLY A 196 29.43 -3.25 -6.96
N VAL A 197 29.95 -4.47 -7.00
CA VAL A 197 29.15 -5.71 -6.93
C VAL A 197 29.33 -6.44 -5.59
N PRO A 198 28.38 -7.29 -5.15
CA PRO A 198 28.50 -7.99 -3.87
C PRO A 198 29.70 -8.94 -3.85
N GLY A 199 30.46 -8.95 -2.75
CA GLY A 199 31.60 -9.88 -2.60
C GLY A 199 32.46 -9.63 -1.36
N PHE A 200 32.61 -8.38 -0.95
CA PHE A 200 33.35 -8.01 0.25
C PHE A 200 32.75 -6.79 0.96
N SER A 201 33.05 -6.72 2.24
CA SER A 201 32.89 -5.55 3.11
C SER A 201 34.23 -4.86 3.29
N PHE A 202 34.23 -3.60 3.71
CA PHE A 202 35.44 -2.90 4.08
C PHE A 202 35.23 -2.11 5.37
N ILE A 203 36.31 -1.98 6.12
CA ILE A 203 36.32 -1.31 7.42
C ILE A 203 37.40 -0.23 7.37
N ILE A 204 37.00 1.02 7.66
CA ILE A 204 37.94 2.09 7.97
C ILE A 204 38.25 1.99 9.45
N CYS A 205 39.53 1.81 9.79
CA CYS A 205 39.98 1.50 11.14
C CYS A 205 40.95 2.56 11.63
N ASN A 206 40.75 3.06 12.84
CA ASN A 206 41.78 3.76 13.59
C ASN A 206 42.92 2.78 13.89
N ARG A 207 44.14 3.09 13.45
CA ARG A 207 45.30 2.19 13.54
C ARG A 207 45.59 1.76 14.97
N LYS A 208 45.55 2.70 15.92
CA LYS A 208 45.83 2.42 17.33
C LYS A 208 44.79 1.47 17.92
N LYS A 209 43.50 1.71 17.67
CA LYS A 209 42.42 0.82 18.14
C LYS A 209 42.46 -0.55 17.50
N LEU A 210 42.85 -0.63 16.23
CA LEU A 210 43.06 -1.89 15.54
C LEU A 210 44.23 -2.68 16.15
N GLU A 211 45.36 -2.03 16.44
CA GLU A 211 46.50 -2.66 17.12
C GLU A 211 46.14 -3.15 18.54
N GLU A 212 45.35 -2.37 19.30
CA GLU A 212 44.81 -2.77 20.61
C GLU A 212 43.88 -4.02 20.54
N SER A 213 43.49 -4.45 19.34
CA SER A 213 42.63 -5.63 19.13
C SER A 213 43.38 -6.95 18.90
N GLU A 214 44.72 -6.92 18.83
CA GLU A 214 45.53 -8.13 18.60
C GLU A 214 45.17 -9.24 19.61
N GLY A 215 44.82 -10.42 19.09
CA GLY A 215 44.49 -11.60 19.88
C GLY A 215 43.09 -11.64 20.50
N LYS A 216 42.23 -10.64 20.27
CA LYS A 216 40.84 -10.63 20.78
C LYS A 216 39.84 -11.39 19.90
N ALA A 217 40.18 -11.63 18.64
CA ALA A 217 39.27 -12.21 17.66
C ALA A 217 38.70 -13.56 18.09
N ARG A 218 37.37 -13.70 17.98
CA ARG A 218 36.64 -14.95 18.28
C ARG A 218 36.51 -15.89 17.07
N SER A 219 36.91 -15.43 15.90
CA SER A 219 36.85 -16.16 14.63
C SER A 219 38.19 -16.10 13.92
N LEU A 220 38.63 -17.21 13.33
CA LEU A 220 39.83 -17.24 12.48
C LEU A 220 39.60 -16.51 11.14
N SER A 221 38.43 -16.72 10.54
CA SER A 221 38.12 -16.21 9.20
C SER A 221 37.70 -14.74 9.20
N LEU A 222 37.10 -14.27 10.29
CA LEU A 222 36.65 -12.88 10.45
C LEU A 222 37.56 -12.06 11.37
N ASP A 223 38.77 -12.54 11.65
CA ASP A 223 39.79 -11.81 12.41
C ASP A 223 40.21 -10.54 11.64
N LEU A 224 39.75 -9.38 12.11
CA LEU A 224 40.01 -8.09 11.50
C LEU A 224 41.50 -7.73 11.55
N PHE A 225 42.17 -8.00 12.68
CA PHE A 225 43.55 -7.62 12.91
C PHE A 225 44.51 -8.45 12.05
N ASP A 226 44.34 -9.77 12.01
CA ASP A 226 45.23 -10.64 11.21
C ASP A 226 45.00 -10.47 9.70
N GLN A 227 43.76 -10.16 9.29
CA GLN A 227 43.47 -9.76 7.91
C GLN A 227 44.23 -8.47 7.55
N TRP A 228 44.15 -7.45 8.41
CA TRP A 228 44.90 -6.20 8.25
C TRP A 228 46.40 -6.43 8.23
N LYS A 229 46.97 -7.12 9.21
CA LYS A 229 48.40 -7.41 9.34
C LYS A 229 48.98 -8.11 8.11
N THR A 230 48.17 -8.94 7.45
CA THR A 230 48.55 -9.56 6.18
C THR A 230 48.49 -8.56 5.03
N MET A 231 47.38 -7.82 4.93
CA MET A 231 47.11 -6.88 3.84
C MET A 231 48.00 -5.64 3.87
N GLU A 232 48.39 -5.15 5.05
CA GLU A 232 49.24 -3.97 5.24
C GLU A 232 50.59 -4.11 4.54
N LYS A 233 51.13 -5.33 4.44
CA LYS A 233 52.46 -5.57 3.87
C LYS A 233 52.55 -5.17 2.40
N ASP A 234 51.60 -5.63 1.59
CA ASP A 234 51.67 -5.50 0.14
C ASP A 234 50.29 -5.48 -0.56
N GLY A 235 49.19 -5.57 0.18
CA GLY A 235 47.83 -5.66 -0.38
C GLY A 235 47.29 -7.09 -0.44
N LYS A 236 48.06 -8.08 0.01
CA LYS A 236 47.63 -9.48 0.00
C LYS A 236 46.53 -9.75 1.04
N TRP A 237 45.47 -10.43 0.62
CA TRP A 237 44.44 -10.92 1.52
C TRP A 237 44.94 -12.15 2.30
N ARG A 238 44.49 -12.36 3.54
CA ARG A 238 44.90 -13.53 4.35
C ARG A 238 44.54 -14.85 3.66
N PHE A 239 43.36 -14.90 3.05
CA PHE A 239 42.84 -16.02 2.27
C PHE A 239 42.56 -15.60 0.82
N THR A 240 42.26 -16.56 -0.06
CA THR A 240 41.93 -16.31 -1.47
C THR A 240 40.87 -15.23 -1.61
N SER A 241 41.20 -14.11 -2.24
CA SER A 241 40.32 -12.95 -2.37
C SER A 241 39.27 -13.13 -3.47
N PRO A 242 38.14 -12.40 -3.40
CA PRO A 242 37.12 -12.41 -4.45
C PRO A 242 37.55 -11.48 -5.61
N THR A 243 38.59 -11.90 -6.35
CA THR A 243 39.31 -11.10 -7.37
C THR A 243 38.40 -10.29 -8.28
N HIS A 244 37.44 -10.94 -8.93
CA HIS A 244 36.46 -10.30 -9.83
C HIS A 244 35.71 -9.13 -9.18
N THR A 245 35.25 -9.29 -7.93
CA THR A 245 34.50 -8.25 -7.23
C THR A 245 35.39 -7.09 -6.80
N VAL A 246 36.68 -7.35 -6.55
CA VAL A 246 37.69 -6.32 -6.26
C VAL A 246 37.97 -5.49 -7.51
N LEU A 247 38.08 -6.11 -8.69
CA LEU A 247 38.24 -5.40 -9.97
C LEU A 247 37.02 -4.53 -10.29
N ALA A 248 35.82 -5.09 -10.15
CA ALA A 248 34.57 -4.35 -10.30
C ALA A 248 34.48 -3.15 -9.35
N PHE A 249 34.93 -3.31 -8.10
CA PHE A 249 34.96 -2.22 -7.14
C PHE A 249 35.99 -1.15 -7.49
N ALA A 250 37.18 -1.53 -7.97
CA ALA A 250 38.17 -0.58 -8.45
C ALA A 250 37.62 0.27 -9.61
N GLN A 251 36.94 -0.34 -10.58
CA GLN A 251 36.26 0.38 -11.66
C GLN A 251 35.15 1.30 -11.14
N ALA A 252 34.37 0.85 -10.16
CA ALA A 252 33.30 1.66 -9.55
C ALA A 252 33.85 2.89 -8.78
N LEU A 253 35.04 2.79 -8.18
CA LEU A 253 35.74 3.93 -7.57
C LEU A 253 36.18 4.96 -8.60
N GLU A 254 36.57 4.54 -9.81
CA GLU A 254 36.88 5.50 -10.88
C GLU A 254 35.63 6.22 -11.38
N GLU A 255 34.55 5.48 -11.61
CA GLU A 255 33.25 6.09 -11.97
C GLU A 255 32.74 7.04 -10.87
N PHE A 256 32.98 6.70 -9.61
CA PHE A 256 32.67 7.57 -8.48
C PHE A 256 33.45 8.88 -8.51
N LYS A 257 34.75 8.86 -8.83
CA LYS A 257 35.55 10.08 -8.99
C LYS A 257 35.13 10.87 -10.22
N GLU A 258 34.85 10.21 -11.34
CA GLU A 258 34.38 10.82 -12.58
C GLU A 258 33.04 11.55 -12.40
N GLU A 259 32.14 11.00 -11.59
CA GLU A 259 30.88 11.66 -11.21
C GLU A 259 31.12 12.94 -10.39
N GLY A 260 32.24 13.05 -9.69
CA GLY A 260 32.56 14.16 -8.77
C GLY A 260 32.55 13.77 -7.29
N GLY A 261 32.67 12.48 -6.99
CA GLY A 261 32.78 11.94 -5.63
C GLY A 261 31.51 12.08 -4.79
N VAL A 262 31.68 12.14 -3.46
CA VAL A 262 30.56 12.17 -2.51
C VAL A 262 29.63 13.35 -2.77
N ALA A 263 30.18 14.54 -3.07
CA ALA A 263 29.38 15.75 -3.26
C ALA A 263 28.37 15.62 -4.41
N ALA A 264 28.82 15.15 -5.57
CA ALA A 264 27.96 14.98 -6.74
C ALA A 264 26.95 13.83 -6.53
N ARG A 265 27.42 12.69 -6.02
CA ARG A 265 26.58 11.51 -5.81
C ARG A 265 25.52 11.73 -4.72
N SER A 266 25.89 12.35 -3.60
CA SER A 266 24.98 12.75 -2.53
C SER A 266 23.89 13.68 -3.04
N LYS A 267 24.26 14.68 -3.85
CA LYS A 267 23.30 15.59 -4.49
C LYS A 267 22.30 14.82 -5.36
N ARG A 268 22.78 13.94 -6.24
CA ARG A 268 21.90 13.12 -7.11
C ARG A 268 20.95 12.24 -6.30
N TYR A 269 21.45 11.54 -5.29
CA TYR A 269 20.61 10.69 -4.44
C TYR A 269 19.57 11.49 -3.67
N TYR A 270 19.95 12.64 -3.11
CA TYR A 270 19.03 13.53 -2.43
C TYR A 270 17.94 14.07 -3.37
N GLU A 271 18.31 14.57 -4.54
CA GLU A 271 17.37 15.13 -5.53
C GLU A 271 16.39 14.05 -6.03
N ASN A 272 16.89 12.85 -6.35
CA ASN A 272 16.06 11.71 -6.74
C ASN A 272 15.08 11.32 -5.62
N ASN A 273 15.56 11.22 -4.38
CA ASN A 273 14.75 10.88 -3.23
C ASN A 273 13.61 11.88 -3.01
N ARG A 274 13.92 13.18 -3.04
CA ARG A 274 12.93 14.24 -2.87
C ARG A 274 11.95 14.31 -4.02
N LEU A 275 12.40 14.07 -5.26
CA LEU A 275 11.51 13.98 -6.41
C LEU A 275 10.53 12.81 -6.27
N LEU A 276 11.03 11.62 -5.90
CA LEU A 276 10.21 10.43 -5.68
C LEU A 276 9.14 10.70 -4.63
N ILE A 277 9.52 11.23 -3.45
CA ILE A 277 8.58 11.55 -2.38
C ILE A 277 7.50 12.51 -2.85
N ARG A 278 7.86 13.59 -3.56
CA ARG A 278 6.89 14.56 -4.09
C ARG A 278 5.90 13.92 -5.06
N LYS A 279 6.39 13.05 -5.96
CA LYS A 279 5.54 12.35 -6.93
C LYS A 279 4.59 11.37 -6.26
N MET A 280 5.09 10.56 -5.32
CA MET A 280 4.26 9.62 -4.55
C MET A 280 3.21 10.34 -3.70
N LYS A 281 3.59 11.46 -3.06
CA LYS A 281 2.67 12.31 -2.29
C LYS A 281 1.54 12.89 -3.16
N ALA A 282 1.84 13.29 -4.40
CA ALA A 282 0.83 13.77 -5.35
C ALA A 282 -0.20 12.69 -5.74
N MET A 283 0.14 11.41 -5.55
CA MET A 283 -0.77 10.26 -5.74
C MET A 283 -1.48 9.84 -4.44
N GLY A 284 -1.31 10.59 -3.34
CA GLY A 284 -1.89 10.28 -2.03
C GLY A 284 -1.07 9.30 -1.19
N ILE A 285 0.13 8.91 -1.64
CA ILE A 285 0.97 7.91 -0.95
C ILE A 285 1.92 8.63 -0.01
N ARG A 286 1.84 8.28 1.27
CA ARG A 286 2.61 8.92 2.34
C ARG A 286 3.87 8.13 2.68
N THR A 287 4.90 8.85 3.12
CA THR A 287 6.10 8.24 3.71
C THR A 287 5.79 7.71 5.11
N TYR A 288 6.49 6.66 5.53
CA TYR A 288 6.37 6.08 6.89
C TYR A 288 6.89 7.04 7.97
N ILE A 289 7.99 7.76 7.67
CA ILE A 289 8.57 8.78 8.54
C ILE A 289 8.34 10.18 7.97
N SER A 290 8.49 11.20 8.82
CA SER A 290 8.40 12.60 8.39
C SER A 290 9.53 12.99 7.43
N GLU A 291 9.26 13.92 6.52
CA GLU A 291 10.25 14.45 5.56
C GLU A 291 11.50 15.03 6.27
N LYS A 292 11.36 15.51 7.51
CA LYS A 292 12.47 16.03 8.33
C LYS A 292 13.51 14.95 8.67
N ASN A 293 13.06 13.72 8.93
CA ASN A 293 13.92 12.62 9.37
C ASN A 293 14.38 11.73 8.19
N GLN A 294 13.85 11.96 6.99
CA GLN A 294 14.06 11.13 5.82
C GLN A 294 15.45 11.34 5.21
N GLY A 295 16.28 10.30 5.30
CA GLY A 295 17.59 10.23 4.65
C GLY A 295 17.49 10.09 3.11
N PRO A 296 18.62 10.25 2.39
CA PRO A 296 18.63 10.32 0.93
C PRO A 296 18.67 8.97 0.22
N ILE A 297 18.78 7.85 0.94
CA ILE A 297 19.15 6.55 0.36
C ILE A 297 17.94 5.73 -0.11
N ILE A 298 16.89 5.69 0.70
CA ILE A 298 15.71 4.85 0.50
C ILE A 298 14.52 5.45 1.22
N THR A 299 13.34 5.32 0.64
CA THR A 299 12.10 5.75 1.26
C THR A 299 11.19 4.56 1.53
N THR A 300 10.66 4.49 2.75
CA THR A 300 9.56 3.60 3.13
C THR A 300 8.23 4.34 2.94
N PHE A 301 7.34 3.76 2.14
CA PHE A 301 6.00 4.29 1.87
C PHE A 301 4.95 3.40 2.54
N LEU A 302 3.91 4.02 3.07
CA LEU A 302 2.69 3.35 3.52
C LEU A 302 1.87 2.93 2.31
N TYR A 303 1.15 1.82 2.39
CA TYR A 303 0.07 1.57 1.43
C TYR A 303 -1.03 2.63 1.55
N PRO A 304 -1.75 2.91 0.45
CA PRO A 304 -2.99 3.67 0.53
C PRO A 304 -3.96 3.05 1.54
N GLU A 305 -4.70 3.89 2.25
CA GLU A 305 -5.80 3.42 3.10
C GLU A 305 -6.81 2.66 2.23
N HIS A 306 -7.30 1.52 2.72
CA HIS A 306 -8.24 0.65 2.00
C HIS A 306 -7.74 0.14 0.64
N HIS A 307 -6.43 -0.05 0.47
CA HIS A 307 -5.89 -0.69 -0.72
C HIS A 307 -6.39 -2.14 -0.89
N ASN A 308 -6.55 -2.56 -2.15
CA ASN A 308 -7.08 -3.86 -2.55
C ASN A 308 -6.11 -4.67 -3.44
N PHE A 309 -4.84 -4.28 -3.48
CA PHE A 309 -3.78 -4.99 -4.19
C PHE A 309 -2.82 -5.69 -3.21
N SER A 310 -2.12 -6.71 -3.68
CA SER A 310 -1.00 -7.29 -2.92
C SER A 310 0.35 -6.67 -3.31
N PHE A 311 1.36 -6.77 -2.44
CA PHE A 311 2.73 -6.42 -2.81
C PHE A 311 3.19 -7.14 -4.09
N VAL A 312 2.85 -8.43 -4.23
CA VAL A 312 3.28 -9.26 -5.35
C VAL A 312 2.71 -8.74 -6.66
N GLU A 313 1.42 -8.37 -6.67
CA GLU A 313 0.75 -7.80 -7.84
C GLU A 313 1.40 -6.47 -8.27
N MET A 314 1.58 -5.55 -7.31
CA MET A 314 2.27 -4.28 -7.56
C MET A 314 3.71 -4.49 -8.05
N TYR A 315 4.43 -5.42 -7.41
CA TYR A 315 5.82 -5.73 -7.75
C TYR A 315 5.95 -6.27 -9.17
N GLU A 316 5.15 -7.26 -9.57
CA GLU A 316 5.22 -7.82 -10.93
C GLU A 316 4.80 -6.78 -11.98
N TYR A 317 3.76 -5.98 -11.72
CA TYR A 317 3.36 -4.89 -12.61
C TYR A 317 4.50 -3.91 -12.90
N ILE A 318 5.23 -3.50 -11.85
CA ILE A 318 6.35 -2.56 -11.95
C ILE A 318 7.59 -3.24 -12.59
N LYS A 319 7.84 -4.51 -12.28
CA LYS A 319 8.97 -5.30 -12.79
C LYS A 319 8.89 -5.55 -14.28
N GLU A 320 7.70 -5.89 -14.78
CA GLU A 320 7.44 -6.00 -16.22
C GLU A 320 7.74 -4.69 -16.96
N ARG A 321 7.66 -3.55 -16.27
CA ARG A 321 7.93 -2.20 -16.80
C ARG A 321 9.35 -1.70 -16.53
N GLY A 322 10.22 -2.58 -16.05
CA GLY A 322 11.66 -2.35 -15.98
C GLY A 322 12.19 -1.89 -14.63
N TYR A 323 11.44 -2.06 -13.53
CA TYR A 323 11.93 -1.70 -12.19
C TYR A 323 11.62 -2.76 -11.13
N ALA A 324 12.58 -3.08 -10.27
CA ALA A 324 12.36 -3.95 -9.12
C ALA A 324 12.34 -3.12 -7.83
N ILE A 325 11.18 -3.04 -7.17
CA ILE A 325 11.01 -2.42 -5.85
C ILE A 325 11.19 -3.44 -4.72
N TYR A 326 11.08 -2.98 -3.47
CA TYR A 326 11.41 -3.79 -2.30
C TYR A 326 10.22 -3.86 -1.32
N PRO A 327 9.95 -5.01 -0.68
CA PRO A 327 8.87 -5.13 0.28
C PRO A 327 9.18 -4.31 1.54
N GLY A 328 8.14 -3.96 2.30
CA GLY A 328 8.26 -3.49 3.68
C GLY A 328 9.03 -4.49 4.55
N LYS A 329 9.58 -4.02 5.66
CA LYS A 329 10.42 -4.87 6.52
C LYS A 329 10.21 -4.50 7.97
N VAL A 330 9.81 -5.47 8.79
CA VAL A 330 9.79 -5.39 10.26
C VAL A 330 9.02 -4.18 10.82
N THR A 331 8.16 -3.53 10.04
CA THR A 331 7.21 -2.53 10.52
C THR A 331 5.88 -3.22 10.77
N ASP A 332 5.18 -2.85 11.85
CA ASP A 332 3.81 -3.33 12.09
C ASP A 332 2.80 -2.73 11.09
N ALA A 333 3.24 -1.74 10.30
CA ALA A 333 2.47 -1.13 9.23
C ALA A 333 2.72 -1.79 7.87
N ASP A 334 1.67 -1.82 7.06
CA ASP A 334 1.71 -2.21 5.66
C ASP A 334 2.51 -1.20 4.83
N THR A 335 3.73 -1.60 4.47
CA THR A 335 4.69 -0.72 3.79
C THR A 335 5.37 -1.39 2.61
N PHE A 336 5.93 -0.56 1.74
CA PHE A 336 6.87 -0.95 0.70
C PHE A 336 7.99 0.08 0.63
N ARG A 337 9.11 -0.29 -0.01
CA ARG A 337 10.32 0.50 -0.01
C ARG A 337 10.86 0.69 -1.43
N ILE A 338 11.36 1.89 -1.68
CA ILE A 338 11.96 2.26 -2.96
C ILE A 338 13.31 2.90 -2.68
N GLY A 339 14.38 2.19 -3.05
CA GLY A 339 15.74 2.72 -3.08
C GLY A 339 15.96 3.61 -4.30
N ASN A 340 16.80 4.62 -4.15
CA ASN A 340 17.10 5.59 -5.21
C ASN A 340 18.62 5.82 -5.37
N ILE A 341 19.40 4.78 -5.08
CA ILE A 341 20.87 4.75 -5.20
C ILE A 341 21.31 3.81 -6.33
N GLY A 342 22.58 3.87 -6.74
CA GLY A 342 23.08 3.14 -7.91
C GLY A 342 22.88 3.91 -9.21
N GLU A 343 22.78 3.19 -10.33
CA GLU A 343 22.50 3.73 -11.67
C GLU A 343 21.05 4.19 -11.87
N ILE A 344 20.57 5.01 -10.93
CA ILE A 344 19.24 5.61 -10.87
C ILE A 344 19.39 7.13 -11.03
N TYR A 345 18.66 7.69 -12.00
CA TYR A 345 18.69 9.11 -12.36
C TYR A 345 17.28 9.70 -12.35
N GLU A 346 17.17 11.01 -12.53
CA GLU A 346 15.89 11.73 -12.50
C GLU A 346 14.84 11.11 -13.43
N GLU A 347 15.25 10.74 -14.65
CA GLU A 347 14.39 10.08 -15.64
C GLU A 347 13.77 8.77 -15.14
N ASP A 348 14.50 8.01 -14.32
CA ASP A 348 14.00 6.77 -13.72
C ASP A 348 12.93 7.05 -12.69
N ILE A 349 13.12 8.10 -11.88
CA ILE A 349 12.15 8.51 -10.86
C ILE A 349 10.86 8.99 -11.53
N LEU A 350 10.95 9.75 -12.61
CA LEU A 350 9.79 10.20 -13.39
C LEU A 350 9.04 9.02 -14.01
N LYS A 351 9.76 8.11 -14.67
CA LYS A 351 9.17 6.92 -15.29
C LYS A 351 8.52 6.00 -14.25
N LEU A 352 9.19 5.80 -13.11
CA LEU A 352 8.63 5.01 -12.01
C LEU A 352 7.35 5.65 -11.47
N ALA A 353 7.31 6.96 -11.29
CA ALA A 353 6.11 7.67 -10.83
C ALA A 353 4.94 7.51 -11.81
N ASP A 354 5.19 7.55 -13.12
CA ASP A 354 4.15 7.31 -14.13
C ASP A 354 3.63 5.86 -14.05
N ILE A 355 4.51 4.87 -13.87
CA ILE A 355 4.13 3.46 -13.68
C ILE A 355 3.24 3.29 -12.44
N PHE A 356 3.61 3.92 -11.32
CA PHE A 356 2.79 3.89 -10.11
C PHE A 356 1.43 4.54 -10.31
N ARG A 357 1.37 5.70 -10.99
CA ARG A 357 0.11 6.36 -11.30
C ARG A 357 -0.82 5.42 -12.08
N GLU A 358 -0.31 4.83 -13.16
CA GLU A 358 -1.06 3.86 -13.97
C GLU A 358 -1.54 2.66 -13.14
N PHE A 359 -0.68 2.14 -12.25
CA PHE A 359 -1.04 1.04 -11.36
C PHE A 359 -2.20 1.43 -10.45
N PHE A 360 -2.12 2.57 -9.75
CA PHE A 360 -3.17 3.00 -8.83
C PHE A 360 -4.45 3.44 -9.53
N ASP A 361 -4.36 4.03 -10.72
CA ASP A 361 -5.54 4.39 -11.50
C ASP A 361 -6.31 3.13 -11.94
N ARG A 362 -5.59 2.07 -12.33
CA ARG A 362 -6.20 0.76 -12.61
C ARG A 362 -6.90 0.15 -11.40
N MET A 363 -6.36 0.34 -10.19
CA MET A 363 -7.00 -0.16 -8.98
C MET A 363 -8.25 0.64 -8.57
N LYS A 364 -8.45 1.84 -9.12
CA LYS A 364 -9.62 2.69 -8.85
C LYS A 364 -10.79 2.46 -9.81
N THR A 365 -10.53 1.96 -11.02
CA THR A 365 -11.57 1.76 -12.03
C THR A 365 -12.58 0.70 -11.61
N LYS A 366 -13.86 1.07 -11.63
CA LYS A 366 -14.96 0.12 -11.45
C LYS A 366 -15.12 -0.67 -12.74
N THR A 367 -15.28 -1.98 -12.64
CA THR A 367 -15.45 -2.85 -13.82
C THR A 367 -16.89 -3.30 -13.98
N ALA A 368 -17.76 -3.08 -12.98
CA ALA A 368 -19.15 -3.47 -13.04
C ALA A 368 -20.11 -2.53 -12.28
N VAL A 369 -21.33 -2.45 -12.78
CA VAL A 369 -22.45 -1.75 -12.12
C VAL A 369 -23.65 -2.68 -12.01
N ILE A 370 -24.28 -2.70 -10.83
CA ILE A 370 -25.54 -3.40 -10.59
C ILE A 370 -26.66 -2.38 -10.38
N PHE A 371 -27.64 -2.38 -11.27
CA PHE A 371 -28.83 -1.54 -11.14
C PHE A 371 -29.95 -2.24 -10.37
N ASP A 372 -30.83 -1.44 -9.75
CA ASP A 372 -32.21 -1.86 -9.52
C ASP A 372 -33.07 -1.66 -10.78
N TRP A 373 -34.26 -2.25 -10.80
CA TRP A 373 -35.22 -2.13 -11.89
C TRP A 373 -36.22 -0.98 -11.68
N ALA A 374 -37.24 -1.17 -10.86
CA ALA A 374 -38.38 -0.24 -10.77
C ALA A 374 -38.04 1.00 -9.95
N GLY A 375 -38.13 2.19 -10.55
CA GLY A 375 -37.71 3.46 -10.00
C GLY A 375 -36.25 3.83 -10.31
N THR A 376 -35.45 2.87 -10.81
CA THR A 376 -34.05 3.09 -11.23
C THR A 376 -33.90 2.96 -12.74
N ALA A 377 -34.05 1.75 -13.30
CA ALA A 377 -33.89 1.49 -14.73
C ALA A 377 -35.19 1.66 -15.53
N VAL A 378 -36.34 1.31 -14.94
CA VAL A 378 -37.69 1.35 -15.54
C VAL A 378 -38.70 1.85 -14.50
N ASP A 379 -39.97 2.03 -14.88
CA ASP A 379 -41.08 2.41 -13.99
C ASP A 379 -40.78 3.69 -13.16
N TYR A 380 -40.72 4.85 -13.82
CA TYR A 380 -40.44 6.15 -13.18
C TYR A 380 -41.43 6.43 -12.04
N GLY A 381 -40.92 6.55 -10.82
CA GLY A 381 -41.71 6.74 -9.61
C GLY A 381 -42.23 5.43 -8.98
N CYS A 382 -41.86 4.26 -9.52
CA CYS A 382 -42.18 2.92 -9.00
C CYS A 382 -43.70 2.70 -8.83
N PHE A 383 -44.49 2.94 -9.88
CA PHE A 383 -45.95 2.94 -9.79
C PHE A 383 -46.59 1.56 -9.96
N ALA A 384 -45.97 0.61 -10.66
CA ALA A 384 -46.58 -0.69 -10.89
C ALA A 384 -46.85 -1.45 -9.58
N PRO A 385 -45.89 -1.58 -8.64
CA PRO A 385 -46.14 -2.21 -7.35
C PRO A 385 -47.13 -1.42 -6.51
N VAL A 386 -47.03 -0.09 -6.52
CA VAL A 386 -47.85 0.78 -5.68
C VAL A 386 -49.32 0.68 -6.06
N LYS A 387 -49.63 0.67 -7.36
CA LYS A 387 -51.01 0.49 -7.85
C LYS A 387 -51.58 -0.88 -7.47
N ALA A 388 -50.77 -1.93 -7.59
CA ALA A 388 -51.21 -3.28 -7.21
C ALA A 388 -51.49 -3.39 -5.71
N PHE A 389 -50.62 -2.82 -4.85
CA PHE A 389 -50.87 -2.80 -3.40
C PHE A 389 -52.10 -1.97 -3.04
N ALA A 390 -52.25 -0.77 -3.61
CA ALA A 390 -53.42 0.06 -3.39
C ALA A 390 -54.72 -0.69 -3.73
N GLN A 391 -54.75 -1.35 -4.89
CA GLN A 391 -55.93 -2.09 -5.35
C GLN A 391 -56.28 -3.27 -4.43
N VAL A 392 -55.28 -4.05 -4.00
CA VAL A 392 -55.48 -5.23 -3.13
C VAL A 392 -56.00 -4.83 -1.77
N PHE A 393 -55.42 -3.79 -1.15
CA PHE A 393 -55.91 -3.31 0.13
C PHE A 393 -57.31 -2.68 0.00
N GLN A 394 -57.59 -1.94 -1.08
CA GLN A 394 -58.92 -1.41 -1.35
C GLN A 394 -59.96 -2.53 -1.52
N ASN A 395 -59.60 -3.62 -2.20
CA ASN A 395 -60.46 -4.81 -2.32
C ASN A 395 -60.69 -5.50 -0.96
N ALA A 396 -59.71 -5.43 -0.06
CA ALA A 396 -59.85 -5.81 1.34
C ALA A 396 -60.62 -4.79 2.21
N GLY A 397 -61.11 -3.69 1.62
CA GLY A 397 -61.86 -2.65 2.32
C GLY A 397 -61.00 -1.70 3.17
N ILE A 398 -59.70 -1.62 2.90
CA ILE A 398 -58.75 -0.76 3.60
C ILE A 398 -58.11 0.18 2.58
N GLU A 399 -58.12 1.48 2.86
CA GLU A 399 -57.53 2.47 1.97
C GLU A 399 -56.20 2.99 2.55
N PRO A 400 -55.06 2.41 2.13
CA PRO A 400 -53.72 2.87 2.54
C PRO A 400 -53.37 4.20 1.87
N THR A 401 -52.53 5.01 2.52
CA THR A 401 -51.95 6.19 1.87
C THR A 401 -50.78 5.78 0.96
N MET A 402 -50.40 6.63 0.01
CA MET A 402 -49.23 6.38 -0.84
C MET A 402 -47.94 6.24 -0.02
N GLU A 403 -47.81 7.01 1.06
CA GLU A 403 -46.66 6.94 1.97
C GLU A 403 -46.56 5.57 2.65
N GLU A 404 -47.68 5.02 3.14
CA GLU A 404 -47.72 3.72 3.81
C GLU A 404 -47.46 2.55 2.85
N ILE A 405 -47.84 2.67 1.57
CA ILE A 405 -47.49 1.67 0.54
C ILE A 405 -46.00 1.75 0.19
N ARG A 406 -45.41 2.94 0.21
CA ARG A 406 -44.01 3.13 -0.20
C ARG A 406 -43.02 2.81 0.92
N GLU A 407 -43.43 2.92 2.18
CA GLU A 407 -42.57 2.66 3.34
C GLU A 407 -41.80 1.31 3.28
N PRO A 408 -42.40 0.17 2.89
CA PRO A 408 -41.70 -1.12 2.78
C PRO A 408 -41.20 -1.41 1.36
N MET A 409 -41.05 -0.41 0.48
CA MET A 409 -40.66 -0.65 -0.90
C MET A 409 -39.25 -1.25 -1.01
N GLY A 410 -39.09 -2.20 -1.95
CA GLY A 410 -37.85 -2.94 -2.14
C GLY A 410 -37.71 -4.20 -1.26
N MET A 411 -38.71 -4.53 -0.44
CA MET A 411 -38.84 -5.83 0.23
C MET A 411 -39.49 -6.89 -0.67
N LEU A 412 -39.45 -8.16 -0.24
CA LEU A 412 -40.28 -9.21 -0.81
C LEU A 412 -41.75 -8.83 -0.69
N LYS A 413 -42.56 -9.17 -1.71
CA LYS A 413 -43.95 -8.71 -1.78
C LYS A 413 -44.81 -9.22 -0.62
N TRP A 414 -44.57 -10.46 -0.17
CA TRP A 414 -45.24 -11.01 1.02
C TRP A 414 -44.85 -10.25 2.31
N ASP A 415 -43.54 -10.02 2.52
CA ASP A 415 -43.04 -9.25 3.66
C ASP A 415 -43.49 -7.79 3.64
N HIS A 416 -43.64 -7.21 2.45
CA HIS A 416 -44.17 -5.87 2.24
C HIS A 416 -45.62 -5.78 2.73
N ILE A 417 -46.50 -6.71 2.31
CA ILE A 417 -47.89 -6.77 2.79
C ILE A 417 -47.93 -6.95 4.31
N LYS A 418 -47.11 -7.86 4.85
CA LYS A 418 -47.02 -8.08 6.30
C LYS A 418 -46.57 -6.82 7.04
N THR A 419 -45.62 -6.08 6.49
CA THR A 419 -45.16 -4.82 7.08
C THR A 419 -46.26 -3.76 7.05
N MET A 420 -46.95 -3.61 5.90
CA MET A 420 -48.09 -2.70 5.78
C MET A 420 -49.19 -3.01 6.80
N LEU A 421 -49.55 -4.28 6.99
CA LEU A 421 -50.57 -4.70 7.97
C LEU A 421 -50.20 -4.40 9.43
N ASN A 422 -48.92 -4.16 9.71
CA ASN A 422 -48.42 -3.77 11.02
C ASN A 422 -48.23 -2.25 11.17
N ILE A 423 -48.40 -1.46 10.10
CA ILE A 423 -48.41 0.01 10.20
C ILE A 423 -49.60 0.41 11.09
N PRO A 424 -49.42 1.24 12.14
CA PRO A 424 -50.44 1.46 13.17
C PRO A 424 -51.82 1.85 12.64
N ARG A 425 -51.88 2.68 11.59
CA ARG A 425 -53.15 3.10 10.97
C ARG A 425 -53.81 1.97 10.19
N ILE A 426 -53.06 1.28 9.31
CA ILE A 426 -53.56 0.12 8.53
C ILE A 426 -54.01 -0.99 9.47
N HIS A 427 -53.21 -1.29 10.49
CA HIS A 427 -53.52 -2.27 11.52
C HIS A 427 -54.84 -1.97 12.24
N ALA A 428 -55.05 -0.72 12.67
CA ALA A 428 -56.30 -0.30 13.29
C ALA A 428 -57.50 -0.39 12.33
N LEU A 429 -57.31 -0.07 11.05
CA LEU A 429 -58.34 -0.24 10.01
C LEU A 429 -58.66 -1.72 9.78
N TRP A 430 -57.66 -2.60 9.79
CA TRP A 430 -57.82 -4.04 9.66
C TRP A 430 -58.67 -4.61 10.80
N VAL A 431 -58.29 -4.33 12.05
CA VAL A 431 -59.03 -4.79 13.24
C VAL A 431 -60.46 -4.25 13.23
N LYS A 432 -60.67 -3.01 12.79
CA LYS A 432 -62.02 -2.43 12.67
C LYS A 432 -62.86 -3.13 11.59
N GLN A 433 -62.26 -3.49 10.46
CA GLN A 433 -62.95 -4.09 9.32
C GLN A 433 -63.27 -5.58 9.54
N TYR A 434 -62.33 -6.32 10.13
CA TYR A 434 -62.40 -7.79 10.24
C TYR A 434 -62.61 -8.30 11.66
N GLY A 435 -62.53 -7.44 12.68
CA GLY A 435 -62.79 -7.78 14.08
C GLY A 435 -61.71 -8.62 14.77
N ALA A 436 -60.56 -8.83 14.11
CA ALA A 436 -59.43 -9.60 14.62
C ALA A 436 -58.10 -9.03 14.09
N GLU A 437 -57.01 -9.40 14.77
CA GLU A 437 -55.64 -9.07 14.34
C GLU A 437 -55.29 -9.77 13.02
N PRO A 438 -54.52 -9.14 12.12
CA PRO A 438 -54.05 -9.79 10.90
C PRO A 438 -53.14 -10.97 11.23
N VAL A 439 -53.38 -12.12 10.61
CA VAL A 439 -52.53 -13.32 10.73
C VAL A 439 -51.82 -13.63 9.40
N ASP A 440 -50.82 -14.51 9.42
CA ASP A 440 -50.07 -14.86 8.20
C ASP A 440 -50.97 -15.38 7.06
N ALA A 441 -52.09 -16.05 7.38
CA ALA A 441 -53.07 -16.48 6.39
C ALA A 441 -53.78 -15.31 5.67
N ASP A 442 -53.89 -14.15 6.31
CA ASP A 442 -54.41 -12.93 5.67
C ASP A 442 -53.37 -12.33 4.71
N VAL A 443 -52.09 -12.37 5.09
CA VAL A 443 -50.98 -11.97 4.22
C VAL A 443 -50.96 -12.86 2.97
N ASP A 444 -51.10 -14.18 3.13
CA ASP A 444 -51.18 -15.13 2.02
C ASP A 444 -52.35 -14.80 1.07
N ARG A 445 -53.52 -14.48 1.63
CA ARG A 445 -54.71 -14.12 0.83
C ARG A 445 -54.49 -12.85 0.01
N LEU A 446 -53.98 -11.79 0.65
CA LEU A 446 -53.67 -10.54 -0.06
C LEU A 446 -52.57 -10.75 -1.10
N TYR A 447 -51.57 -11.58 -0.81
CA TYR A 447 -50.50 -11.90 -1.74
C TYR A 447 -51.00 -12.65 -2.98
N GLN A 448 -51.90 -13.62 -2.81
CA GLN A 448 -52.55 -14.36 -3.91
C GLN A 448 -53.39 -13.46 -4.83
N GLU A 449 -53.92 -12.36 -4.31
CA GLU A 449 -54.66 -11.36 -5.09
C GLU A 449 -53.73 -10.31 -5.73
N PHE A 450 -52.65 -9.96 -5.03
CA PHE A 450 -51.64 -9.03 -5.49
C PHE A 450 -50.93 -9.51 -6.75
N GLU A 451 -50.53 -10.77 -6.77
CA GLU A 451 -49.71 -11.30 -7.86
C GLU A 451 -50.41 -11.17 -9.23
N PRO A 452 -51.65 -11.69 -9.44
CA PRO A 452 -52.37 -11.49 -10.70
C PRO A 452 -52.62 -10.01 -11.05
N THR A 453 -52.88 -9.17 -10.05
CA THR A 453 -53.13 -7.74 -10.24
C THR A 453 -51.89 -7.03 -10.78
N LEU A 454 -50.72 -7.33 -10.22
CA LEU A 454 -49.44 -6.80 -10.70
C LEU A 454 -49.13 -7.33 -12.10
N PHE A 455 -49.28 -8.65 -12.35
CA PHE A 455 -49.07 -9.25 -13.66
C PHE A 455 -49.88 -8.57 -14.78
N GLY A 456 -51.11 -8.16 -14.49
CA GLY A 456 -52.00 -7.49 -15.46
C GLY A 456 -51.58 -6.06 -15.84
N ILE A 457 -50.62 -5.45 -15.14
CA ILE A 457 -50.19 -4.07 -15.38
C ILE A 457 -48.69 -3.92 -15.67
N LEU A 458 -47.86 -4.93 -15.40
CA LEU A 458 -46.39 -4.84 -15.53
C LEU A 458 -45.90 -4.43 -16.93
N ASP A 459 -46.59 -4.87 -17.98
CA ASP A 459 -46.27 -4.57 -19.39
C ASP A 459 -46.34 -3.06 -19.71
N GLN A 460 -47.14 -2.31 -18.94
CA GLN A 460 -47.29 -0.86 -19.09
C GLN A 460 -46.09 -0.08 -18.51
N TYR A 461 -45.24 -0.72 -17.71
CA TYR A 461 -44.18 -0.08 -16.93
C TYR A 461 -42.76 -0.55 -17.30
N THR A 462 -42.58 -1.13 -18.50
CA THR A 462 -41.28 -1.67 -18.93
C THR A 462 -40.39 -0.67 -19.67
N GLN A 463 -40.84 0.57 -19.87
CA GLN A 463 -40.07 1.57 -20.59
C GLN A 463 -38.88 2.06 -19.74
N PRO A 464 -37.67 2.17 -20.31
CA PRO A 464 -36.52 2.71 -19.61
C PRO A 464 -36.78 4.13 -19.11
N ASN A 465 -36.32 4.42 -17.89
CA ASN A 465 -36.35 5.76 -17.33
C ASN A 465 -35.45 6.71 -18.14
N PRO A 466 -35.67 8.04 -18.06
CA PRO A 466 -34.84 9.01 -18.76
C PRO A 466 -33.34 8.80 -18.51
N TYR A 467 -32.54 8.94 -19.57
CA TYR A 467 -31.07 8.83 -19.56
C TYR A 467 -30.47 7.44 -19.30
N VAL A 468 -31.30 6.41 -19.04
CA VAL A 468 -30.81 5.05 -18.76
C VAL A 468 -30.09 4.47 -19.97
N LEU A 469 -30.65 4.61 -21.18
CA LEU A 469 -30.07 4.03 -22.39
C LEU A 469 -28.72 4.67 -22.74
N GLU A 470 -28.64 6.00 -22.69
CA GLU A 470 -27.41 6.76 -22.96
C GLU A 470 -26.33 6.43 -21.93
N THR A 471 -26.69 6.36 -20.64
CA THR A 471 -25.75 6.03 -19.57
C THR A 471 -25.23 4.60 -19.71
N VAL A 472 -26.11 3.63 -19.97
CA VAL A 472 -25.75 2.23 -20.19
C VAL A 472 -24.83 2.06 -21.40
N GLN A 473 -25.08 2.80 -22.48
CA GLN A 473 -24.20 2.79 -23.64
C GLN A 473 -22.79 3.29 -23.28
N GLU A 474 -22.68 4.43 -22.60
CA GLU A 474 -21.40 5.00 -22.15
C GLU A 474 -20.65 4.03 -21.22
N LEU A 475 -21.34 3.38 -20.27
CA LEU A 475 -20.75 2.36 -19.40
C LEU A 475 -20.14 1.21 -20.23
N ARG A 476 -20.88 0.72 -21.23
CA ARG A 476 -20.39 -0.34 -22.12
C ARG A 476 -19.19 0.12 -22.96
N GLU A 477 -19.17 1.36 -23.42
CA GLU A 477 -18.02 1.95 -24.14
C GLU A 477 -16.77 2.04 -23.26
N ARG A 478 -16.93 2.20 -21.95
CA ARG A 478 -15.85 2.11 -20.94
C ARG A 478 -15.46 0.68 -20.56
N GLY A 479 -16.12 -0.33 -21.13
CA GLY A 479 -15.87 -1.74 -20.81
C GLY A 479 -16.47 -2.21 -19.48
N ILE A 480 -17.41 -1.45 -18.91
CA ILE A 480 -18.09 -1.80 -17.67
C ILE A 480 -19.23 -2.79 -17.99
N VAL A 481 -19.26 -3.89 -17.26
CA VAL A 481 -20.32 -4.90 -17.37
C VAL A 481 -21.49 -4.57 -16.44
N ILE A 482 -22.70 -4.93 -16.85
CA ILE A 482 -23.93 -4.45 -16.24
C ILE A 482 -24.72 -5.64 -15.67
N GLY A 483 -24.85 -5.67 -14.35
CA GLY A 483 -25.75 -6.56 -13.63
C GLY A 483 -27.01 -5.85 -13.17
N SER A 484 -27.93 -6.61 -12.59
CA SER A 484 -29.07 -6.03 -11.87
C SER A 484 -29.62 -6.96 -10.80
N THR A 485 -30.31 -6.35 -9.84
CA THR A 485 -31.04 -7.02 -8.76
C THR A 485 -32.45 -6.46 -8.71
N THR A 486 -33.41 -7.19 -8.16
CA THR A 486 -34.81 -6.77 -8.13
C THR A 486 -35.53 -7.33 -6.92
N GLY A 487 -36.60 -6.65 -6.49
CA GLY A 487 -37.57 -7.19 -5.53
C GLY A 487 -38.71 -7.99 -6.18
N TYR A 488 -38.72 -8.13 -7.51
CA TYR A 488 -39.67 -8.97 -8.24
C TYR A 488 -39.25 -10.44 -8.25
N THR A 489 -40.20 -11.35 -8.49
CA THR A 489 -39.93 -12.78 -8.72
C THR A 489 -39.46 -13.03 -10.15
N ASP A 490 -38.90 -14.21 -10.43
CA ASP A 490 -38.45 -14.58 -11.78
C ASP A 490 -39.56 -14.48 -12.83
N ASP A 491 -40.79 -14.87 -12.48
CA ASP A 491 -41.92 -14.83 -13.40
C ASP A 491 -42.36 -13.39 -13.75
N MET A 492 -42.33 -12.48 -12.77
CA MET A 492 -42.56 -11.04 -13.01
C MET A 492 -41.45 -10.46 -13.87
N MET A 493 -40.19 -10.82 -13.59
CA MET A 493 -39.03 -10.33 -14.32
C MET A 493 -39.01 -10.74 -15.79
N LYS A 494 -39.56 -11.90 -16.15
CA LYS A 494 -39.70 -12.29 -17.57
C LYS A 494 -40.45 -11.24 -18.39
N ILE A 495 -41.53 -10.68 -17.85
CA ILE A 495 -42.31 -9.64 -18.53
C ILE A 495 -41.52 -8.33 -18.62
N VAL A 496 -40.95 -7.90 -17.50
CA VAL A 496 -40.23 -6.61 -17.41
C VAL A 496 -38.99 -6.62 -18.30
N VAL A 497 -38.21 -7.70 -18.29
CA VAL A 497 -36.99 -7.84 -19.09
C VAL A 497 -37.32 -7.90 -20.58
N GLU A 498 -38.35 -8.63 -20.99
CA GLU A 498 -38.76 -8.67 -22.39
C GLU A 498 -39.20 -7.30 -22.89
N GLY A 499 -40.03 -6.59 -22.12
CA GLY A 499 -40.50 -5.25 -22.47
C GLY A 499 -39.37 -4.22 -22.50
N ALA A 500 -38.48 -4.22 -21.50
CA ALA A 500 -37.35 -3.29 -21.44
C ALA A 500 -36.32 -3.56 -22.55
N LYS A 501 -36.08 -4.84 -22.88
CA LYS A 501 -35.21 -5.23 -23.99
C LYS A 501 -35.77 -4.78 -25.33
N ALA A 502 -37.08 -4.88 -25.55
CA ALA A 502 -37.73 -4.35 -26.74
C ALA A 502 -37.58 -2.83 -26.86
N ALA A 503 -37.46 -2.13 -25.73
CA ALA A 503 -37.20 -0.69 -25.65
C ALA A 503 -35.69 -0.33 -25.61
N GLY A 504 -34.79 -1.30 -25.75
CA GLY A 504 -33.34 -1.08 -25.89
C GLY A 504 -32.50 -1.24 -24.62
N TYR A 505 -33.11 -1.53 -23.46
CA TYR A 505 -32.37 -1.76 -22.21
C TYR A 505 -32.22 -3.26 -21.93
N ALA A 506 -30.98 -3.73 -21.78
CA ALA A 506 -30.68 -5.09 -21.37
C ALA A 506 -29.41 -5.14 -20.50
N PRO A 507 -29.49 -5.53 -19.22
CA PRO A 507 -28.30 -5.88 -18.44
C PRO A 507 -27.72 -7.22 -18.95
N ASP A 508 -26.44 -7.45 -18.66
CA ASP A 508 -25.75 -8.69 -19.02
C ASP A 508 -26.24 -9.87 -18.17
N CYS A 509 -26.68 -9.61 -16.93
CA CYS A 509 -27.44 -10.55 -16.12
C CYS A 509 -28.38 -9.83 -15.14
N TRP A 510 -29.33 -10.58 -14.59
CA TRP A 510 -30.24 -10.10 -13.55
C TRP A 510 -30.56 -11.25 -12.59
N PHE A 511 -30.74 -10.94 -11.31
CA PHE A 511 -31.10 -11.92 -10.30
C PHE A 511 -32.22 -11.40 -9.40
N SER A 512 -33.19 -12.28 -9.15
CA SER A 512 -34.28 -12.08 -8.23
C SER A 512 -34.01 -12.78 -6.88
N PRO A 513 -34.87 -12.59 -5.87
CA PRO A 513 -34.79 -13.35 -4.63
C PRO A 513 -34.92 -14.86 -4.84
N ASP A 514 -35.57 -15.32 -5.91
CA ASP A 514 -35.76 -16.74 -6.23
C ASP A 514 -34.41 -17.42 -6.52
N ALA A 515 -33.48 -16.68 -7.13
CA ALA A 515 -32.13 -17.17 -7.43
C ALA A 515 -31.26 -17.39 -6.18
N VAL A 516 -31.69 -16.89 -5.01
CA VAL A 516 -30.94 -16.91 -3.75
C VAL A 516 -31.74 -17.49 -2.58
N GLY A 517 -32.69 -18.38 -2.89
CA GLY A 517 -33.49 -19.08 -1.88
C GLY A 517 -34.39 -18.15 -1.08
N SER A 518 -34.98 -17.17 -1.76
CA SER A 518 -35.87 -16.14 -1.21
C SER A 518 -35.21 -15.23 -0.17
N LYS A 519 -33.87 -15.17 -0.15
CA LYS A 519 -33.11 -14.20 0.66
C LYS A 519 -32.78 -12.97 -0.18
N GLY A 520 -33.82 -12.21 -0.53
CA GLY A 520 -33.71 -10.93 -1.25
C GLY A 520 -33.11 -9.81 -0.39
N ARG A 521 -33.27 -8.55 -0.79
CA ARG A 521 -32.76 -7.41 -0.01
C ARG A 521 -33.26 -7.43 1.44
N PRO A 522 -32.44 -7.03 2.44
CA PRO A 522 -31.11 -6.43 2.31
C PRO A 522 -29.95 -7.47 2.29
N TYR A 523 -30.23 -8.76 2.12
CA TYR A 523 -29.15 -9.75 2.05
C TYR A 523 -28.29 -9.55 0.79
N PRO A 524 -26.96 -9.77 0.85
CA PRO A 524 -26.04 -9.43 -0.25
C PRO A 524 -26.01 -10.46 -1.40
N TYR A 525 -26.82 -11.51 -1.33
CA TYR A 525 -26.61 -12.70 -2.15
C TYR A 525 -26.88 -12.49 -3.64
N MET A 526 -27.83 -11.61 -4.01
CA MET A 526 -28.09 -11.30 -5.42
C MET A 526 -26.92 -10.51 -6.03
N ILE A 527 -26.25 -9.67 -5.24
CA ILE A 527 -25.01 -9.00 -5.66
C ILE A 527 -23.89 -10.01 -5.92
N TYR A 528 -23.69 -10.98 -5.01
CA TYR A 528 -22.66 -12.01 -5.21
C TYR A 528 -22.95 -12.93 -6.41
N LYS A 529 -24.23 -13.20 -6.70
CA LYS A 529 -24.64 -13.90 -7.92
C LYS A 529 -24.32 -13.11 -9.19
N ASN A 530 -24.55 -11.80 -9.18
CA ASN A 530 -24.11 -10.92 -10.27
C ASN A 530 -22.59 -10.97 -10.44
N MET A 531 -21.81 -10.84 -9.35
CA MET A 531 -20.34 -10.91 -9.42
C MET A 531 -19.84 -12.22 -10.02
N GLU A 532 -20.39 -13.35 -9.56
CA GLU A 532 -20.09 -14.69 -10.10
C GLU A 532 -20.37 -14.77 -11.61
N GLN A 533 -21.52 -14.28 -12.06
CA GLN A 533 -21.95 -14.36 -13.45
C GLN A 533 -21.19 -13.38 -14.37
N LEU A 534 -20.82 -12.21 -13.85
CA LEU A 534 -20.11 -11.15 -14.58
C LEU A 534 -18.58 -11.35 -14.57
N GLY A 535 -18.05 -12.27 -13.75
CA GLY A 535 -16.62 -12.49 -13.60
C GLY A 535 -15.90 -11.40 -12.81
N VAL A 536 -16.62 -10.70 -11.94
CA VAL A 536 -16.07 -9.62 -11.10
C VAL A 536 -15.46 -10.24 -9.84
N SER A 537 -14.16 -10.03 -9.64
CA SER A 537 -13.39 -10.73 -8.60
C SER A 537 -13.38 -10.03 -7.25
N SER A 538 -13.61 -8.71 -7.23
CA SER A 538 -13.61 -7.88 -6.02
C SER A 538 -14.87 -7.03 -5.90
N VAL A 539 -15.37 -6.88 -4.68
CA VAL A 539 -16.49 -5.96 -4.36
C VAL A 539 -16.12 -4.49 -4.59
N ASP A 540 -14.83 -4.15 -4.56
CA ASP A 540 -14.34 -2.80 -4.82
C ASP A 540 -14.45 -2.40 -6.30
N GLU A 541 -14.57 -3.38 -7.20
CA GLU A 541 -14.76 -3.12 -8.63
C GLU A 541 -16.23 -2.86 -8.99
N LEU A 542 -17.14 -2.99 -8.01
CA LEU A 542 -18.58 -2.99 -8.21
C LEU A 542 -19.23 -1.74 -7.60
N VAL A 543 -20.24 -1.21 -8.31
CA VAL A 543 -21.15 -0.19 -7.78
C VAL A 543 -22.58 -0.72 -7.78
N LYS A 544 -23.27 -0.62 -6.65
CA LYS A 544 -24.72 -0.86 -6.55
C LYS A 544 -25.46 0.46 -6.64
N VAL A 545 -26.36 0.56 -7.61
CA VAL A 545 -27.20 1.74 -7.85
C VAL A 545 -28.66 1.37 -7.62
N GLY A 546 -29.42 2.19 -6.92
CA GLY A 546 -30.83 1.94 -6.68
C GLY A 546 -31.59 3.15 -6.17
N ASP A 547 -32.91 3.00 -6.08
CA ASP A 547 -33.83 4.08 -5.72
C ASP A 547 -34.62 3.84 -4.42
N THR A 548 -34.28 2.77 -3.69
CA THR A 548 -34.87 2.48 -2.38
C THR A 548 -33.80 2.38 -1.30
N ILE A 549 -34.21 2.53 -0.04
CA ILE A 549 -33.35 2.29 1.13
C ILE A 549 -32.88 0.83 1.19
N SER A 550 -33.70 -0.09 0.68
CA SER A 550 -33.39 -1.52 0.61
C SER A 550 -32.20 -1.81 -0.31
N ASP A 551 -32.07 -1.07 -1.42
CA ASP A 551 -30.92 -1.15 -2.34
C ASP A 551 -29.61 -0.76 -1.68
N ILE A 552 -29.63 0.36 -0.95
CA ILE A 552 -28.46 0.86 -0.25
C ILE A 552 -28.03 -0.19 0.80
N LYS A 553 -28.98 -0.67 1.60
CA LYS A 553 -28.71 -1.69 2.61
C LYS A 553 -28.20 -3.01 2.02
N GLU A 554 -28.68 -3.42 0.86
CA GLU A 554 -28.15 -4.58 0.12
C GLU A 554 -26.68 -4.38 -0.23
N GLY A 555 -26.33 -3.24 -0.84
CA GLY A 555 -24.96 -2.94 -1.22
C GLY A 555 -24.02 -2.78 -0.03
N LYS A 556 -24.46 -2.12 1.05
CA LYS A 556 -23.68 -2.01 2.29
C LYS A 556 -23.46 -3.37 2.95
N SER A 557 -24.47 -4.26 2.92
CA SER A 557 -24.33 -5.63 3.42
C SER A 557 -23.36 -6.46 2.56
N ALA A 558 -23.22 -6.13 1.27
CA ALA A 558 -22.29 -6.78 0.36
C ALA A 558 -20.85 -6.20 0.46
N GLY A 559 -20.68 -4.99 1.02
CA GLY A 559 -19.41 -4.27 1.07
C GLY A 559 -19.07 -3.52 -0.22
N VAL A 560 -20.05 -3.24 -1.10
CA VAL A 560 -19.83 -2.54 -2.37
C VAL A 560 -20.11 -1.03 -2.24
N PHE A 561 -19.58 -0.24 -3.16
CA PHE A 561 -19.89 1.19 -3.24
C PHE A 561 -21.36 1.38 -3.65
N THR A 562 -22.10 2.21 -2.92
CA THR A 562 -23.56 2.36 -3.09
C THR A 562 -23.95 3.76 -3.51
N ILE A 563 -24.87 3.84 -4.47
CA ILE A 563 -25.37 5.11 -5.01
C ILE A 563 -26.91 5.13 -4.98
N GLY A 564 -27.46 6.14 -4.31
CA GLY A 564 -28.89 6.45 -4.36
C GLY A 564 -29.22 7.37 -5.54
N VAL A 565 -30.28 7.07 -6.29
CA VAL A 565 -30.79 7.92 -7.37
C VAL A 565 -32.02 8.67 -6.88
N LEU A 566 -32.09 9.98 -7.16
CA LEU A 566 -33.19 10.83 -6.71
C LEU A 566 -34.36 10.85 -7.70
N GLU A 567 -34.12 11.29 -8.94
CA GLU A 567 -35.17 11.39 -9.96
C GLU A 567 -35.73 10.03 -10.35
N GLY A 568 -37.06 9.93 -10.40
CA GLY A 568 -37.77 8.67 -10.67
C GLY A 568 -37.79 7.70 -9.49
N SER A 569 -37.21 8.06 -8.34
CA SER A 569 -37.13 7.17 -7.20
C SER A 569 -38.46 6.89 -6.51
N SER A 570 -38.55 5.73 -5.87
CA SER A 570 -39.68 5.40 -5.02
C SER A 570 -39.80 6.32 -3.80
N LEU A 571 -38.67 6.87 -3.30
CA LEU A 571 -38.65 7.81 -2.18
C LEU A 571 -39.32 9.15 -2.51
N ILE A 572 -39.14 9.65 -3.73
CA ILE A 572 -39.86 10.85 -4.21
C ILE A 572 -41.30 10.48 -4.57
N GLY A 573 -41.47 9.38 -5.30
CA GLY A 573 -42.77 8.78 -5.56
C GLY A 573 -43.72 9.59 -6.43
N LEU A 574 -43.21 10.59 -7.15
CA LEU A 574 -43.94 11.39 -8.14
C LEU A 574 -43.81 10.79 -9.54
N SER A 575 -44.84 10.99 -10.36
CA SER A 575 -44.74 10.76 -11.79
C SER A 575 -43.84 11.81 -12.44
N LYS A 576 -43.42 11.54 -13.67
CA LYS A 576 -42.57 12.46 -14.42
C LYS A 576 -43.24 13.83 -14.61
N GLU A 577 -44.52 13.83 -14.97
CA GLU A 577 -45.30 15.06 -15.17
C GLU A 577 -45.41 15.85 -13.86
N GLU A 578 -45.75 15.19 -12.76
CA GLU A 578 -45.83 15.84 -11.44
C GLU A 578 -44.50 16.43 -11.00
N TYR A 579 -43.37 15.73 -11.24
CA TYR A 579 -42.04 16.22 -10.91
C TYR A 579 -41.58 17.40 -11.78
N GLU A 580 -41.95 17.40 -13.06
CA GLU A 580 -41.67 18.50 -14.00
C GLU A 580 -42.50 19.74 -13.68
N ASP A 581 -43.72 19.58 -13.17
CA ASP A 581 -44.64 20.66 -12.77
C ASP A 581 -44.29 21.32 -11.42
N LEU A 582 -43.41 20.72 -10.61
CA LEU A 582 -42.94 21.34 -9.37
C LEU A 582 -42.18 22.65 -9.63
N SER A 583 -42.36 23.62 -8.74
CA SER A 583 -41.47 24.79 -8.68
C SER A 583 -40.05 24.38 -8.25
N ASP A 584 -39.06 25.22 -8.55
CA ASP A 584 -37.67 24.94 -8.19
C ASP A 584 -37.47 24.78 -6.67
N GLU A 585 -38.20 25.55 -5.86
CA GLU A 585 -38.14 25.49 -4.39
C GLU A 585 -38.73 24.17 -3.84
N GLU A 586 -39.89 23.74 -4.37
CA GLU A 586 -40.49 22.45 -4.00
C GLU A 586 -39.61 21.26 -4.42
N ARG A 587 -39.00 21.36 -5.61
CA ARG A 587 -38.08 20.34 -6.11
C ARG A 587 -36.82 20.24 -5.24
N GLU A 588 -36.20 21.35 -4.88
CA GLU A 588 -35.04 21.36 -3.98
C GLU A 588 -35.37 20.75 -2.61
N GLN A 589 -36.53 21.08 -2.05
CA GLN A 589 -36.95 20.53 -0.76
C GLN A 589 -37.09 19.01 -0.82
N ILE A 590 -37.86 18.49 -1.78
CA ILE A 590 -38.13 17.04 -1.89
C ILE A 590 -36.84 16.26 -2.19
N LEU A 591 -35.97 16.79 -3.07
CA LEU A 591 -34.67 16.18 -3.34
C LEU A 591 -33.77 16.17 -2.10
N GLY A 592 -33.78 17.23 -1.29
CA GLY A 592 -33.03 17.32 -0.05
C GLY A 592 -33.48 16.31 1.00
N GLU A 593 -34.80 16.14 1.17
CA GLU A 593 -35.37 15.15 2.09
C GLU A 593 -35.05 13.70 1.66
N ALA A 594 -35.20 13.39 0.37
CA ALA A 594 -34.86 12.07 -0.16
C ALA A 594 -33.36 11.77 -0.05
N LYS A 595 -32.50 12.77 -0.32
CA LYS A 595 -31.04 12.65 -0.16
C LYS A 595 -30.64 12.33 1.27
N ALA A 596 -31.21 13.03 2.25
CA ALA A 596 -30.93 12.77 3.67
C ALA A 596 -31.26 11.32 4.07
N LYS A 597 -32.36 10.75 3.55
CA LYS A 597 -32.74 9.35 3.82
C LYS A 597 -31.72 8.35 3.25
N TYR A 598 -31.15 8.59 2.07
CA TYR A 598 -30.09 7.75 1.51
C TYR A 598 -28.79 7.84 2.33
N GLU A 599 -28.40 9.04 2.73
CA GLU A 599 -27.21 9.27 3.55
C GLU A 599 -27.35 8.59 4.92
N GLU A 600 -28.51 8.67 5.55
CA GLU A 600 -28.82 7.96 6.80
C GLU A 600 -28.77 6.43 6.64
N ALA A 601 -29.19 5.92 5.48
CA ALA A 601 -29.08 4.50 5.14
C ALA A 601 -27.64 4.05 4.81
N GLY A 602 -26.69 4.98 4.75
CA GLY A 602 -25.27 4.72 4.54
C GLY A 602 -24.82 4.73 3.07
N ALA A 603 -25.57 5.38 2.17
CA ALA A 603 -25.17 5.53 0.78
C ALA A 603 -23.82 6.25 0.67
N ASP A 604 -22.94 5.77 -0.21
CA ASP A 604 -21.61 6.37 -0.42
C ASP A 604 -21.69 7.61 -1.34
N ALA A 605 -22.68 7.65 -2.23
CA ALA A 605 -23.04 8.84 -2.99
C ALA A 605 -24.56 8.91 -3.26
N VAL A 606 -25.04 10.13 -3.57
CA VAL A 606 -26.42 10.37 -4.01
C VAL A 606 -26.39 11.23 -5.25
N ILE A 607 -26.99 10.76 -6.35
CA ILE A 607 -27.01 11.43 -7.64
C ILE A 607 -28.42 11.89 -8.00
N LYS A 608 -28.50 13.01 -8.71
CA LYS A 608 -29.78 13.57 -9.16
C LYS A 608 -30.50 12.62 -10.12
N ASP A 609 -29.82 12.23 -11.20
CA ASP A 609 -30.32 11.28 -12.19
C ASP A 609 -29.19 10.30 -12.57
N ILE A 610 -29.52 9.28 -13.36
CA ILE A 610 -28.63 8.15 -13.63
C ILE A 610 -27.29 8.55 -14.29
N ARG A 611 -27.20 9.71 -14.96
CA ARG A 611 -25.96 10.16 -15.61
C ARG A 611 -24.86 10.49 -14.60
N GLY A 612 -25.25 10.91 -13.40
CA GLY A 612 -24.31 11.19 -12.31
C GLY A 612 -23.45 9.99 -11.92
N LEU A 613 -23.88 8.77 -12.26
CA LEU A 613 -23.11 7.54 -12.07
C LEU A 613 -21.74 7.59 -12.75
N LEU A 614 -21.63 8.26 -13.90
CA LEU A 614 -20.40 8.30 -14.73
C LEU A 614 -19.22 8.98 -14.04
N GLU A 615 -19.45 9.71 -12.95
CA GLU A 615 -18.41 10.34 -12.13
C GLU A 615 -17.76 9.34 -11.13
N TYR A 616 -18.38 8.18 -10.92
CA TYR A 616 -18.00 7.20 -9.89
C TYR A 616 -17.49 5.86 -10.45
N VAL A 617 -17.36 5.75 -11.78
CA VAL A 617 -17.04 4.50 -12.48
C VAL A 617 -15.95 4.64 -13.53
#